data_AF-A0A7X2BPT5-F1
#
_entry.id   AF-A0A7X2BPT5-F1
#
_cell.length_a   1.000
_cell.length_b   1.000
_cell.length_c   1.000
_cell.angle_alpha   90.00
_cell.angle_beta   90.00
_cell.angle_gamma   90.00
#
_symmetry.space_group_name_H-M   'P 1'
#
loop_
_entity.id
_entity.type
_entity.pdbx_description
1 polymer ?
#
loop_
_entity_poly.entity_id
_entity_poly.type
_entity_poly.pdbx_seq_one_letter_code
_entity_poly.pdbx_strand_id
1 'polypeptide(L)'
;MTTHQHEPVTFGQTPLRIEDVLALANRQVPIRLQDDAEYRERIAKGARFLDSLLDKEGVIYGVTTGYGDSCVVAVPLEHVEALPRHLYTFHGCGLGKMLDAQATRAVLAARLQSLCHGVSGVRVELLERLQGFIAHDILPLIPEEGSVGASGDLTPLSYVAATLSGEREVMFNGERRLAADV
;
A
#
# COMPACT_ATOMS: atom_id res chain seq x y z
N MET A 1 28.52 -21.29 -14.12
CA MET A 1 27.82 -20.27 -13.33
C MET A 1 26.51 -20.89 -12.85
N THR A 2 26.49 -21.43 -11.63
CA THR A 2 25.26 -21.85 -10.98
C THR A 2 24.50 -20.61 -10.55
N THR A 3 23.46 -20.26 -11.29
CA THR A 3 22.44 -19.31 -10.84
C THR A 3 21.78 -19.93 -9.60
N HIS A 4 22.22 -19.52 -8.42
CA HIS A 4 21.44 -19.75 -7.20
C HIS A 4 20.15 -18.95 -7.35
N GLN A 5 19.11 -19.62 -7.87
CA GLN A 5 17.74 -19.12 -7.74
C GLN A 5 17.46 -19.06 -6.24
N HIS A 6 17.53 -17.86 -5.67
CA HIS A 6 17.10 -17.67 -4.30
C HIS A 6 15.58 -17.84 -4.28
N GLU A 7 15.10 -18.61 -3.30
CA GLU A 7 13.69 -18.90 -3.14
C GLU A 7 12.89 -17.58 -3.00
N PRO A 8 11.74 -17.44 -3.69
CA PRO A 8 10.95 -16.22 -3.59
C PRO A 8 10.46 -15.98 -2.18
N VAL A 9 10.50 -14.73 -1.73
CA VAL A 9 9.77 -14.31 -0.53
C VAL A 9 8.29 -14.29 -0.87
N THR A 10 7.52 -15.11 -0.17
CA THR A 10 6.08 -15.23 -0.36
C THR A 10 5.33 -14.38 0.66
N PHE A 11 4.58 -13.39 0.18
CA PHE A 11 3.65 -12.58 0.95
C PHE A 11 2.31 -13.32 1.08
N GLY A 12 1.81 -13.44 2.30
CA GLY A 12 0.63 -14.24 2.57
C GLY A 12 0.22 -14.17 4.03
N GLN A 13 -0.29 -15.28 4.57
CA GLN A 13 -0.71 -15.31 5.97
C GLN A 13 0.48 -15.27 6.94
N THR A 14 1.59 -15.88 6.54
CA THR A 14 2.81 -15.98 7.33
C THR A 14 3.49 -14.61 7.43
N PRO A 15 3.87 -14.15 8.64
CA PRO A 15 4.65 -12.93 8.80
C PRO A 15 6.02 -13.04 8.10
N LEU A 16 6.45 -11.95 7.50
CA LEU A 16 7.83 -11.82 7.02
C LEU A 16 8.80 -11.73 8.20
N ARG A 17 10.01 -12.23 7.98
CA ARG A 17 11.15 -11.92 8.84
C ARG A 17 11.84 -10.65 8.37
N ILE A 18 12.67 -10.08 9.23
CA ILE A 18 13.49 -8.90 8.89
C ILE A 18 14.42 -9.22 7.72
N GLU A 19 14.97 -10.42 7.67
CA GLU A 19 15.88 -10.85 6.60
C GLU A 19 15.18 -10.90 5.24
N ASP A 20 13.89 -11.26 5.20
CA ASP A 20 13.11 -11.25 3.96
C ASP A 20 12.94 -9.82 3.43
N VAL A 21 12.66 -8.86 4.32
CA VAL A 21 12.55 -7.45 3.97
C VAL A 21 13.90 -6.91 3.47
N LEU A 22 15.00 -7.25 4.12
CA LEU A 22 16.34 -6.86 3.69
C LEU A 22 16.70 -7.47 2.33
N ALA A 23 16.38 -8.74 2.11
CA ALA A 23 16.64 -9.42 0.85
C ALA A 23 15.86 -8.79 -0.31
N LEU A 24 14.59 -8.44 -0.10
CA LEU A 24 13.76 -7.73 -1.07
C LEU A 24 14.27 -6.30 -1.32
N ALA A 25 14.60 -5.56 -0.25
CA ALA A 25 15.10 -4.20 -0.34
C ALA A 25 16.43 -4.12 -1.15
N ASN A 26 17.26 -5.16 -1.03
CA ASN A 26 18.51 -5.32 -1.79
C ASN A 26 18.33 -6.03 -3.15
N ARG A 27 17.11 -6.37 -3.56
CA ARG A 27 16.78 -7.10 -4.80
C ARG A 27 17.52 -8.43 -4.95
N GLN A 28 17.75 -9.13 -3.85
CA GLN A 28 18.45 -10.42 -3.82
C GLN A 28 17.52 -11.59 -4.13
N VAL A 29 16.22 -11.41 -3.92
CA VAL A 29 15.20 -12.45 -4.04
C VAL A 29 13.99 -11.95 -4.83
N PRO A 30 13.33 -12.81 -5.61
CA PRO A 30 12.05 -12.48 -6.21
C PRO A 30 10.95 -12.41 -5.14
N ILE A 31 9.88 -11.70 -5.47
CA ILE A 31 8.65 -11.62 -4.67
C ILE A 31 7.58 -12.54 -5.27
N ARG A 32 6.75 -13.13 -4.40
CA ARG A 32 5.50 -13.81 -4.77
C ARG A 32 4.39 -13.43 -3.79
N LEU A 33 3.17 -13.31 -4.27
CA LEU A 33 1.95 -13.21 -3.48
C LEU A 33 1.28 -14.58 -3.45
N GLN A 34 0.83 -15.01 -2.28
CA GLN A 34 0.00 -16.19 -2.13
C GLN A 34 -1.28 -16.03 -2.98
N ASP A 35 -1.62 -17.02 -3.79
CA ASP A 35 -2.66 -16.90 -4.82
C ASP A 35 -3.65 -18.07 -4.85
N ASP A 36 -3.56 -18.99 -3.89
CA ASP A 36 -4.51 -20.08 -3.75
C ASP A 36 -5.93 -19.57 -3.45
N ALA A 37 -6.91 -20.39 -3.80
CA ALA A 37 -8.32 -20.00 -3.73
C ALA A 37 -8.78 -19.65 -2.30
N GLU A 38 -8.24 -20.34 -1.29
CA GLU A 38 -8.57 -20.09 0.11
C GLU A 38 -8.06 -18.72 0.55
N TYR A 39 -6.82 -18.38 0.19
CA TYR A 39 -6.24 -17.08 0.47
C TYR A 39 -6.97 -15.94 -0.24
N ARG A 40 -7.28 -16.10 -1.54
CA ARG A 40 -8.03 -15.09 -2.30
C ARG A 40 -9.41 -14.83 -1.68
N GLU A 41 -10.11 -15.88 -1.28
CA GLU A 41 -11.41 -15.77 -0.61
C GLU A 41 -11.29 -15.10 0.76
N ARG A 42 -10.21 -15.35 1.51
CA ARG A 42 -9.94 -14.66 2.78
C ARG A 42 -9.84 -13.14 2.61
N ILE A 43 -9.08 -12.67 1.62
CA ILE A 43 -8.97 -11.23 1.32
C ILE A 43 -10.33 -10.67 0.90
N ALA A 44 -11.03 -11.35 -0.02
CA ALA A 44 -12.33 -10.92 -0.53
C ALA A 44 -13.40 -10.82 0.57
N LYS A 45 -13.37 -11.72 1.57
CA LYS A 45 -14.25 -11.68 2.73
C LYS A 45 -14.07 -10.39 3.55
N GLY A 46 -12.85 -9.90 3.68
CA GLY A 46 -12.58 -8.64 4.38
C GLY A 46 -13.24 -7.44 3.68
N ALA A 47 -13.13 -7.36 2.35
CA ALA A 47 -13.78 -6.31 1.56
C ALA A 47 -15.32 -6.39 1.67
N ARG A 48 -15.90 -7.58 1.47
CA ARG A 48 -17.36 -7.78 1.61
C ARG A 48 -17.88 -7.51 3.02
N PHE A 49 -17.07 -7.76 4.04
CA PHE A 49 -17.42 -7.41 5.41
C PHE A 49 -17.59 -5.90 5.56
N LEU A 50 -16.67 -5.11 5.00
CA LEU A 50 -16.76 -3.64 5.02
C LEU A 50 -18.03 -3.14 4.31
N ASP A 51 -18.33 -3.68 3.13
CA ASP A 51 -19.57 -3.35 2.39
C ASP A 51 -20.82 -3.67 3.24
N SER A 52 -20.84 -4.86 3.85
CA SER A 52 -21.97 -5.27 4.70
C SER A 52 -22.12 -4.43 5.98
N LEU A 53 -21.01 -3.91 6.51
CA LEU A 53 -21.01 -3.04 7.69
C LEU A 53 -21.54 -1.66 7.31
N LEU A 54 -21.15 -1.16 6.14
CA LEU A 54 -21.62 0.10 5.60
C LEU A 54 -23.14 0.07 5.40
N ASP A 55 -23.68 -1.00 4.83
CA ASP A 55 -25.12 -1.18 4.61
C ASP A 55 -25.93 -1.25 5.92
N LYS A 56 -25.35 -1.84 6.98
CA LYS A 56 -26.06 -2.07 8.26
C LYS A 56 -25.96 -0.90 9.22
N GLU A 57 -24.76 -0.33 9.37
CA GLU A 57 -24.45 0.65 10.41
C GLU A 57 -24.40 2.09 9.85
N GLY A 58 -24.11 2.26 8.55
CA GLY A 58 -24.05 3.55 7.87
C GLY A 58 -22.90 4.48 8.30
N VAL A 59 -22.30 4.27 9.48
CA VAL A 59 -21.27 5.13 10.08
C VAL A 59 -20.00 4.34 10.35
N ILE A 60 -18.97 4.58 9.55
CA ILE A 60 -17.66 3.93 9.66
C ILE A 60 -16.57 4.98 9.55
N TYR A 61 -15.68 5.04 10.54
CA TYR A 61 -14.59 6.00 10.58
C TYR A 61 -13.70 5.93 9.33
N GLY A 62 -13.49 7.07 8.68
CA GLY A 62 -12.64 7.19 7.48
C GLY A 62 -13.22 6.56 6.22
N VAL A 63 -14.46 6.07 6.28
CA VAL A 63 -15.24 5.56 5.13
C VAL A 63 -16.46 6.47 4.90
N THR A 64 -17.34 6.61 5.90
CA THR A 64 -18.49 7.55 5.88
C THR A 64 -18.34 8.71 6.86
N THR A 65 -17.15 8.92 7.40
CA THR A 65 -16.80 10.09 8.20
C THR A 65 -15.51 10.73 7.71
N GLY A 66 -15.23 11.95 8.16
CA GLY A 66 -13.90 12.56 8.04
C GLY A 66 -12.83 11.81 8.86
N TYR A 67 -11.60 12.32 8.76
CA TYR A 67 -10.41 11.75 9.41
C TYR A 67 -9.94 12.62 10.58
N GLY A 68 -9.28 12.02 11.57
CA GLY A 68 -8.72 12.76 12.71
C GLY A 68 -9.79 13.56 13.45
N ASP A 69 -9.56 14.86 13.63
CA ASP A 69 -10.49 15.78 14.30
C ASP A 69 -11.84 15.91 13.57
N SER A 70 -11.88 15.63 12.26
CA SER A 70 -13.11 15.62 11.46
C SER A 70 -13.89 14.31 11.53
N CYS A 71 -13.56 13.39 12.43
CA CYS A 71 -14.27 12.11 12.59
C CYS A 71 -15.75 12.26 12.96
N VAL A 72 -16.12 13.42 13.53
CA VAL A 72 -17.52 13.75 13.88
C VAL A 72 -18.34 14.26 12.69
N VAL A 73 -17.69 14.49 11.54
CA VAL A 73 -18.33 14.97 10.32
C VAL A 73 -18.71 13.78 9.44
N ALA A 74 -20.00 13.59 9.21
CA ALA A 74 -20.50 12.59 8.28
C ALA A 74 -20.19 12.98 6.83
N VAL A 75 -19.82 11.99 6.02
CA VAL A 75 -19.57 12.12 4.59
C VAL A 75 -20.76 11.52 3.85
N PRO A 76 -21.47 12.28 2.99
CA PRO A 76 -22.54 11.75 2.16
C PRO A 76 -22.06 10.56 1.30
N LEU A 77 -22.92 9.56 1.08
CA LEU A 77 -22.55 8.34 0.33
C LEU A 77 -22.02 8.64 -1.08
N GLU A 78 -22.56 9.67 -1.74
CA GLU A 78 -22.11 10.15 -3.05
C GLU A 78 -20.68 10.73 -3.06
N HIS A 79 -20.08 10.99 -1.90
CA HIS A 79 -18.70 11.48 -1.76
C HIS A 79 -17.73 10.42 -1.22
N VAL A 80 -18.22 9.27 -0.77
CA VAL A 80 -17.39 8.20 -0.17
C VAL A 80 -16.33 7.71 -1.14
N GLU A 81 -16.67 7.52 -2.42
CA GLU A 81 -15.71 7.06 -3.43
C GLU A 81 -14.56 8.07 -3.68
N ALA A 82 -14.83 9.37 -3.54
CA ALA A 82 -13.83 10.42 -3.73
C ALA A 82 -12.94 10.61 -2.50
N LEU A 83 -13.39 10.15 -1.32
CA LEU A 83 -12.74 10.44 -0.04
C LEU A 83 -11.29 9.90 0.05
N PRO A 84 -10.97 8.65 -0.38
CA PRO A 84 -9.58 8.17 -0.39
C PRO A 84 -8.65 9.02 -1.24
N ARG A 85 -9.15 9.56 -2.37
CA ARG A 85 -8.40 10.48 -3.23
C ARG A 85 -8.05 11.77 -2.49
N HIS A 86 -9.06 12.41 -1.89
CA HIS A 86 -8.83 13.60 -1.09
C HIS A 86 -7.87 13.35 0.07
N LEU A 87 -7.94 12.18 0.71
CA LEU A 87 -7.05 11.82 1.81
C LEU A 87 -5.58 11.78 1.36
N TYR A 88 -5.26 11.05 0.29
CA TYR A 88 -3.87 10.97 -0.17
C TYR A 88 -3.39 12.29 -0.79
N THR A 89 -4.29 13.09 -1.37
CA THR A 89 -3.96 14.44 -1.83
C THR A 89 -3.58 15.34 -0.66
N PHE A 90 -4.40 15.37 0.39
CA PHE A 90 -4.18 16.20 1.59
C PHE A 90 -2.88 15.82 2.32
N HIS A 91 -2.58 14.52 2.44
CA HIS A 91 -1.34 14.03 3.06
C HIS A 91 -0.12 14.08 2.12
N GLY A 92 -0.27 14.64 0.91
CA GLY A 92 0.83 14.88 -0.04
C GLY A 92 1.75 16.05 0.35
N CYS A 93 2.02 16.20 1.64
CA CYS A 93 2.73 17.33 2.23
C CYS A 93 4.09 16.93 2.83
N GLY A 94 4.65 15.80 2.39
CA GLY A 94 5.97 15.34 2.83
C GLY A 94 7.09 16.26 2.33
N LEU A 95 8.16 16.35 3.11
CA LEU A 95 9.29 17.26 2.88
C LEU A 95 10.63 16.52 2.95
N GLY A 96 11.71 17.27 2.70
CA GLY A 96 13.07 16.78 2.81
C GLY A 96 13.51 15.99 1.59
N LYS A 97 14.47 15.09 1.81
CA LYS A 97 14.98 14.19 0.78
C LYS A 97 13.93 13.14 0.44
N MET A 98 14.05 12.52 -0.74
CA MET A 98 13.29 11.32 -1.05
C MET A 98 14.02 10.13 -0.44
N LEU A 99 13.28 9.18 0.12
CA LEU A 99 13.79 7.88 0.54
C LEU A 99 14.57 7.24 -0.61
N ASP A 100 15.66 6.57 -0.28
CA ASP A 100 16.41 5.82 -1.27
C ASP A 100 15.63 4.59 -1.77
N ALA A 101 16.17 3.93 -2.80
CA ALA A 101 15.51 2.78 -3.41
C ALA A 101 15.34 1.61 -2.44
N GLN A 102 16.29 1.41 -1.52
CA GLN A 102 16.25 0.30 -0.57
C GLN A 102 15.14 0.54 0.46
N ALA A 103 15.07 1.73 1.03
CA ALA A 103 14.03 2.12 1.96
C ALA A 103 12.64 2.12 1.30
N THR A 104 12.52 2.60 0.06
CA THR A 104 11.25 2.60 -0.68
C THR A 104 10.72 1.18 -0.90
N ARG A 105 11.57 0.22 -1.28
CA ARG A 105 11.19 -1.20 -1.38
C ARG A 105 10.76 -1.77 -0.03
N ALA A 106 11.44 -1.41 1.05
CA ALA A 106 11.07 -1.85 2.40
C ALA A 106 9.70 -1.31 2.82
N VAL A 107 9.38 -0.05 2.50
CA VAL A 107 8.04 0.55 2.72
C VAL A 107 6.97 -0.23 1.95
N LEU A 108 7.20 -0.50 0.66
CA LEU A 108 6.26 -1.28 -0.16
C LEU A 108 6.06 -2.70 0.39
N ALA A 109 7.14 -3.38 0.78
CA ALA A 109 7.09 -4.71 1.37
C ALA A 109 6.31 -4.71 2.69
N ALA A 110 6.64 -3.82 3.63
CA ALA A 110 5.94 -3.71 4.91
C ALA A 110 4.44 -3.42 4.70
N ARG A 111 4.10 -2.54 3.75
CA ARG A 111 2.71 -2.23 3.43
C ARG A 111 1.97 -3.42 2.83
N LEU A 112 2.59 -4.13 1.88
CA LEU A 112 2.00 -5.33 1.29
C LEU A 112 1.76 -6.40 2.35
N GLN A 113 2.76 -6.69 3.19
CA GLN A 113 2.64 -7.69 4.26
C GLN A 113 1.51 -7.33 5.25
N SER A 114 1.39 -6.06 5.64
CA SER A 114 0.32 -5.59 6.52
C SER A 114 -1.08 -5.88 5.93
N LEU A 115 -1.26 -5.66 4.62
CA LEU A 115 -2.51 -5.94 3.92
C LEU A 115 -2.77 -7.43 3.73
N CYS A 116 -1.72 -8.23 3.59
CA CYS A 116 -1.81 -9.67 3.34
C CYS A 116 -2.53 -10.42 4.46
N HIS A 117 -2.64 -9.87 5.67
CA HIS A 117 -3.39 -10.46 6.80
C HIS A 117 -4.90 -10.55 6.57
N GLY A 118 -5.47 -9.82 5.60
CA GLY A 118 -6.89 -9.93 5.22
C GLY A 118 -7.88 -9.27 6.18
N VAL A 119 -7.40 -8.41 7.08
CA VAL A 119 -8.23 -7.69 8.07
C VAL A 119 -8.37 -6.19 7.77
N SER A 120 -7.90 -5.74 6.60
CA SER A 120 -7.89 -4.32 6.21
C SER A 120 -9.03 -3.91 5.27
N GLY A 121 -9.91 -4.83 4.87
CA GLY A 121 -11.03 -4.51 3.98
C GLY A 121 -10.64 -4.12 2.55
N VAL A 122 -9.42 -4.46 2.11
CA VAL A 122 -8.93 -4.11 0.77
C VAL A 122 -9.24 -5.19 -0.26
N ARG A 123 -9.27 -4.80 -1.53
CA ARG A 123 -9.42 -5.72 -2.66
C ARG A 123 -8.10 -6.42 -2.99
N VAL A 124 -8.16 -7.64 -3.55
CA VAL A 124 -6.97 -8.43 -3.88
C VAL A 124 -6.09 -7.75 -4.93
N GLU A 125 -6.69 -7.00 -5.84
CA GLU A 125 -6.00 -6.26 -6.91
C GLU A 125 -5.05 -5.20 -6.33
N LEU A 126 -5.32 -4.69 -5.11
CA LEU A 126 -4.41 -3.77 -4.44
C LEU A 126 -3.12 -4.48 -4.01
N LEU A 127 -3.22 -5.71 -3.51
CA LEU A 127 -2.06 -6.54 -3.15
C LEU A 127 -1.28 -6.92 -4.39
N GLU A 128 -1.98 -7.32 -5.46
CA GLU A 128 -1.37 -7.65 -6.75
C GLU A 128 -0.62 -6.45 -7.36
N ARG A 129 -1.17 -5.23 -7.23
CA ARG A 129 -0.52 -4.00 -7.71
C ARG A 129 0.71 -3.62 -6.88
N LEU A 130 0.64 -3.75 -5.56
CA LEU A 130 1.80 -3.57 -4.68
C LEU A 130 2.90 -4.60 -4.96
N GLN A 131 2.53 -5.87 -5.17
CA GLN A 131 3.46 -6.90 -5.63
C GLN A 131 4.11 -6.47 -6.95
N GLY A 132 3.32 -5.98 -7.91
CA GLY A 132 3.83 -5.49 -9.19
C GLY A 132 4.85 -4.35 -9.03
N PHE A 133 4.59 -3.40 -8.14
CA PHE A 133 5.53 -2.31 -7.86
C PHE A 133 6.88 -2.83 -7.37
N ILE A 134 6.88 -3.80 -6.45
CA ILE A 134 8.12 -4.41 -5.94
C ILE A 134 8.80 -5.27 -7.02
N ALA A 135 8.05 -6.10 -7.73
CA ALA A 135 8.56 -7.02 -8.73
C ALA A 135 9.21 -6.30 -9.93
N HIS A 136 8.63 -5.16 -10.34
CA HIS A 136 9.10 -4.37 -11.47
C HIS A 136 9.98 -3.18 -11.07
N ASP A 137 10.29 -3.04 -9.78
CA ASP A 137 11.06 -1.92 -9.23
C ASP A 137 10.49 -0.54 -9.59
N ILE A 138 9.16 -0.42 -9.49
CA ILE A 138 8.44 0.85 -9.61
C ILE A 138 8.40 1.47 -8.22
N LEU A 139 9.20 2.51 -8.02
CA LEU A 139 9.47 3.07 -6.69
C LEU A 139 8.82 4.43 -6.53
N PRO A 140 7.76 4.59 -5.72
CA PRO A 140 7.18 5.90 -5.43
C PRO A 140 8.24 6.86 -4.89
N LEU A 141 8.20 8.11 -5.30
CA LEU A 141 9.05 9.15 -4.70
C LEU A 141 8.45 9.57 -3.36
N ILE A 142 8.96 8.99 -2.27
CA ILE A 142 8.45 9.18 -0.91
C ILE A 142 9.39 10.13 -0.15
N PRO A 143 8.91 11.30 0.32
CA PRO A 143 9.73 12.18 1.16
C PRO A 143 10.01 11.55 2.53
N GLU A 144 11.21 11.80 3.09
CA GLU A 144 11.66 11.27 4.38
C GLU A 144 11.02 11.96 5.58
N GLU A 145 10.50 13.19 5.41
CA GLU A 145 9.93 13.99 6.50
C GLU A 145 8.41 14.20 6.33
N GLY A 146 7.70 14.34 7.45
CA GLY A 146 6.28 14.71 7.48
C GLY A 146 5.36 13.69 8.18
N SER A 147 5.90 12.56 8.64
CA SER A 147 5.20 11.66 9.58
C SER A 147 5.59 11.96 11.02
N VAL A 148 4.65 11.82 11.95
CA VAL A 148 4.88 11.85 13.41
C VAL A 148 4.65 10.47 14.06
N GLY A 149 4.34 9.44 13.27
CA GLY A 149 4.13 8.06 13.72
C GLY A 149 2.87 7.79 14.57
N ALA A 150 2.10 8.81 14.95
CA ALA A 150 1.00 8.67 15.91
C ALA A 150 -0.24 7.91 15.37
N SER A 151 -0.52 7.98 14.07
CA SER A 151 -1.67 7.30 13.43
C SER A 151 -1.22 6.44 12.24
N GLY A 152 0.02 5.96 12.31
CA GLY A 152 0.75 5.39 11.17
C GLY A 152 1.40 6.46 10.29
N ASP A 153 2.08 6.01 9.24
CA ASP A 153 2.85 6.86 8.33
C ASP A 153 1.99 7.44 7.20
N LEU A 154 0.95 8.20 7.55
CA LEU A 154 -0.03 8.74 6.60
C LEU A 154 0.63 9.57 5.49
N THR A 155 1.54 10.48 5.85
CA THR A 155 2.24 11.34 4.88
C THR A 155 3.06 10.49 3.88
N PRO A 156 4.02 9.64 4.30
CA PRO A 156 4.73 8.75 3.37
C PRO A 156 3.82 7.81 2.56
N LEU A 157 2.85 7.16 3.20
CA LEU A 157 1.96 6.19 2.53
C LEU A 157 0.98 6.87 1.56
N SER A 158 0.73 8.17 1.69
CA SER A 158 -0.05 8.91 0.70
C SER A 158 0.63 8.93 -0.67
N TYR A 159 1.97 8.98 -0.73
CA TYR A 159 2.73 8.94 -1.99
C TYR A 159 2.62 7.56 -2.65
N VAL A 160 2.61 6.49 -1.85
CA VAL A 160 2.33 5.13 -2.33
C VAL A 160 0.89 5.02 -2.86
N ALA A 161 -0.10 5.51 -2.10
CA ALA A 161 -1.51 5.46 -2.52
C ALA A 161 -1.78 6.25 -3.82
N ALA A 162 -1.19 7.44 -3.95
CA ALA A 162 -1.33 8.26 -5.15
C ALA A 162 -0.71 7.56 -6.37
N THR A 163 0.49 6.99 -6.24
CA THR A 163 1.16 6.26 -7.35
C THR A 163 0.42 4.99 -7.75
N LEU A 164 -0.14 4.24 -6.79
CA LEU A 164 -1.04 3.12 -7.10
C LEU A 164 -2.33 3.55 -7.82
N SER A 165 -2.71 4.83 -7.70
CA SER A 165 -3.84 5.46 -8.39
C SER A 165 -3.44 6.13 -9.72
N GLY A 166 -2.19 5.97 -10.16
CA GLY A 166 -1.66 6.57 -11.39
C GLY A 166 -1.25 8.04 -11.25
N GLU A 167 -1.23 8.58 -10.04
CA GLU A 167 -0.82 9.96 -9.76
C GLU A 167 0.60 10.05 -9.20
N ARG A 168 1.18 11.25 -9.23
CA ARG A 168 2.55 11.53 -8.79
C ARG A 168 3.57 10.72 -9.59
N GLU A 169 4.82 10.86 -9.19
CA GLU A 169 5.96 10.30 -9.88
C GLU A 169 6.58 9.16 -9.11
N VAL A 170 7.17 8.26 -9.89
CA VAL A 170 7.93 7.10 -9.46
C VAL A 170 9.32 7.17 -10.08
N MET A 171 10.28 6.53 -9.44
CA MET A 171 11.52 6.12 -10.08
C MET A 171 11.27 4.78 -10.77
N PHE A 172 11.51 4.71 -12.08
CA PHE A 172 11.39 3.50 -12.87
C PHE A 172 12.52 3.44 -13.90
N ASN A 173 13.26 2.33 -13.93
CA ASN A 173 14.45 2.16 -14.78
C ASN A 173 15.48 3.29 -14.69
N GLY A 174 15.64 3.88 -13.50
CA GLY A 174 16.60 4.98 -13.25
C GLY A 174 16.08 6.37 -13.65
N GLU A 175 14.84 6.49 -14.12
CA GLU A 175 14.23 7.75 -14.52
C GLU A 175 13.00 8.08 -13.69
N ARG A 176 12.80 9.39 -13.42
CA ARG A 176 11.56 9.90 -12.82
C ARG A 176 10.47 9.94 -13.89
N ARG A 177 9.36 9.24 -13.65
CA ARG A 177 8.22 9.14 -14.57
C ARG A 177 6.91 9.31 -13.81
N LEU A 178 5.85 9.74 -14.49
CA LEU A 178 4.50 9.69 -13.92
C LEU A 178 4.10 8.23 -13.72
N ALA A 179 3.42 7.94 -12.61
CA ALA A 179 2.99 6.58 -12.29
C ALA A 179 2.02 5.99 -13.34
N ALA A 180 1.26 6.84 -14.04
CA ALA A 180 0.36 6.40 -15.12
C ALA A 180 1.08 5.91 -16.39
N ASP A 181 2.38 6.22 -16.54
CA ASP A 181 3.13 5.93 -17.78
C ASP A 181 3.98 4.65 -17.70
N VAL A 182 3.90 3.90 -16.60
CA VAL A 182 4.74 2.73 -16.29
C VAL A 182 3.95 1.48 -15.96
#